data_AF-A0A960I5J9-F1
#
_entry.id   AF-A0A960I5J9-F1
#
_cell.length_a   1.000
_cell.length_b   1.000
_cell.length_c   1.000
_cell.angle_alpha   90.00
_cell.angle_beta   90.00
_cell.angle_gamma   90.00
#
_symmetry.space_group_name_H-M   'P 1'
#
loop_
_entity.id
_entity.type
_entity.pdbx_description
1 polymer ?
#
loop_
_entity_poly.entity_id
_entity_poly.type
_entity_poly.pdbx_seq_one_letter_code
_entity_poly.pdbx_strand_id
1 'polypeptide(L)' 'GGGHLMGLSEAVELARALDLLPPVLRVLGIEGVDFDHGEGLSEVVRRGAAAAADQLATEIASALRRRQEEAADLA' A
#
# COMPACT_ATOMS: atom_id res chain seq x y z
N GLY A 1 9.06 -17.65 -0.83
CA GLY A 1 10.46 -17.39 -0.46
C GLY A 1 11.16 -16.78 -1.66
N GLY A 2 11.76 -15.61 -1.48
CA GLY A 2 12.48 -14.90 -2.53
C GLY A 2 12.81 -13.46 -2.13
N GLY A 3 13.82 -13.27 -1.27
CA GLY A 3 14.63 -12.06 -1.31
C GLY A 3 14.40 -10.90 -0.33
N HIS A 4 13.57 -11.00 0.72
CA HIS A 4 13.67 -10.06 1.85
C HIS A 4 13.45 -10.83 3.16
N LEU A 5 14.26 -10.52 4.19
CA LEU A 5 14.35 -11.23 5.47
C LEU A 5 13.02 -11.41 6.22
N MET A 6 11.97 -10.66 5.83
CA MET A 6 10.59 -10.79 6.31
C MET A 6 9.63 -10.36 5.18
N GLY A 7 8.60 -11.17 4.92
CA GLY A 7 7.54 -10.84 3.96
C GLY A 7 6.53 -9.83 4.52
N LEU A 8 5.75 -9.17 3.65
CA LEU A 8 4.71 -8.22 4.08
C LEU A 8 3.71 -8.85 5.07
N SER A 9 3.27 -10.08 4.81
CA SER A 9 2.34 -10.80 5.70
C SER A 9 2.92 -10.98 7.10
N GLU A 10 4.18 -11.40 7.20
CA GLU A 10 4.87 -11.58 8.49
C GLU A 10 5.00 -10.27 9.25
N ALA A 11 5.32 -9.16 8.56
CA ALA A 11 5.40 -7.83 9.17
C ALA A 11 4.04 -7.37 9.72
N VAL A 12 2.96 -7.62 8.97
CA VAL A 12 1.59 -7.28 9.40
C VAL A 12 1.16 -8.11 10.61
N GLU A 13 1.43 -9.42 10.60
CA GLU A 13 1.10 -10.30 11.72
C GLU A 13 1.91 -9.95 12.98
N LEU A 14 3.19 -9.60 12.83
CA LEU A 14 4.02 -9.14 13.94
C LEU A 14 3.50 -7.83 14.52
N ALA A 15 3.18 -6.83 13.69
CA ALA A 15 2.63 -5.56 14.16
C ALA A 15 1.30 -5.75 14.89
N ARG A 16 0.45 -6.68 14.41
CA ARG A 16 -0.80 -7.04 15.10
C ARG A 16 -0.54 -7.70 16.45
N ALA A 17 0.37 -8.67 16.51
CA ALA A 17 0.71 -9.37 17.75
C ALA A 17 1.31 -8.45 18.83
N LEU A 18 1.96 -7.35 18.40
CA LEU A 18 2.53 -6.33 19.29
C LEU A 18 1.57 -5.17 19.60
N ASP A 19 0.34 -5.19 19.08
CA ASP A 19 -0.62 -4.09 19.18
C ASP A 19 -0.09 -2.75 18.61
N LEU A 20 0.79 -2.84 17.61
CA LEU A 20 1.40 -1.71 16.89
C LEU A 20 0.80 -1.53 15.48
N LEU A 21 -0.21 -2.32 15.11
CA LEU A 21 -0.86 -2.18 13.82
C LEU A 21 -1.67 -0.88 13.79
N PRO A 22 -1.54 -0.05 12.74
CA PRO A 22 -2.34 1.16 12.63
C PRO A 22 -3.84 0.82 12.55
N PRO A 23 -4.74 1.71 13.01
CA PRO A 23 -6.18 1.49 12.94
C PRO A 23 -6.71 1.20 11.53
N VAL A 24 -5.99 1.69 10.51
CA VAL A 24 -6.31 1.46 9.10
C VAL A 24 -5.04 1.06 8.36
N LEU A 25 -5.03 -0.16 7.80
CA LEU A 25 -4.02 -0.65 6.87
C LEU A 25 -4.71 -0.97 5.53
N ARG A 26 -4.15 -0.48 4.43
CA ARG A 26 -4.65 -0.75 3.07
C ARG A 26 -3.50 -1.24 2.21
N VAL A 27 -3.75 -2.30 1.44
CA VAL A 27 -2.76 -2.90 0.53
C VAL A 27 -3.31 -2.82 -0.89
N LEU A 28 -2.57 -2.18 -1.79
CA LEU A 28 -2.88 -2.12 -3.21
C LEU A 28 -1.93 -3.06 -3.95
N GLY A 29 -2.48 -4.15 -4.48
CA GLY A 29 -1.74 -5.12 -5.29
C GLY A 29 -1.85 -4.78 -6.77
N ILE A 30 -0.76 -4.98 -7.51
CA ILE A 30 -0.75 -4.97 -8.97
C ILE A 30 -0.39 -6.40 -9.39
N GLU A 31 -1.26 -7.06 -10.14
CA GLU A 31 -1.01 -8.42 -10.62
C GLU A 31 0.11 -8.40 -11.67
N GLY A 32 1.15 -9.21 -11.44
CA GLY A 32 2.23 -9.38 -12.40
C GLY A 32 1.83 -10.33 -13.53
N VAL A 33 2.35 -10.07 -14.73
CA VAL A 33 2.00 -10.84 -15.95
C VAL A 33 3.16 -11.72 -16.42
N ASP A 34 4.39 -11.25 -16.28
CA ASP A 34 5.60 -11.96 -16.66
C ASP A 34 6.68 -11.67 -15.61
N PHE A 35 7.38 -12.72 -15.20
CA PHE A 35 8.42 -12.69 -14.16
C PHE A 35 9.75 -13.29 -14.67
N ASP A 36 9.85 -13.58 -15.97
CA ASP A 36 11.12 -13.93 -16.59
C ASP A 36 12.10 -12.75 -16.58
N HIS A 37 13.35 -13.01 -16.98
CA HIS A 37 14.38 -11.98 -17.01
C HIS A 37 14.03 -10.94 -18.08
N GLY A 38 13.90 -9.68 -17.69
CA GLY A 38 13.62 -8.56 -18.58
C GLY A 38 14.09 -7.24 -17.98
N GLU A 39 14.09 -6.18 -18.80
CA GLU A 39 14.58 -4.86 -18.38
C GLU A 39 13.50 -3.95 -17.78
N GLY A 40 12.22 -4.36 -17.76
CA GLY A 40 11.15 -3.51 -17.26
C GLY A 40 9.76 -4.14 -17.16
N LEU A 41 8.79 -3.32 -16.79
CA LEU A 41 7.39 -3.73 -16.63
C LEU A 41 6.73 -4.00 -17.98
N SER A 42 5.92 -5.05 -18.05
CA SER A 42 4.99 -5.21 -19.16
C SER A 42 4.01 -4.03 -19.21
N GLU A 43 3.50 -3.73 -20.40
CA GLU A 43 2.61 -2.60 -20.61
C GLU A 43 1.36 -2.63 -19.72
N VAL A 44 0.82 -3.83 -19.45
CA VAL A 44 -0.35 -4.01 -18.56
C VAL A 44 0.03 -3.68 -17.11
N VAL A 45 1.17 -4.17 -16.63
CA VAL A 45 1.64 -3.91 -15.26
C VAL A 45 2.00 -2.43 -15.09
N ARG A 46 2.61 -1.80 -16.10
CA ARG A 46 2.92 -0.36 -16.11
C ARG A 46 1.67 0.49 -15.96
N ARG A 47 0.59 0.17 -16.67
CA ARG A 47 -0.70 0.85 -16.49
C ARG A 47 -1.31 0.58 -15.11
N GLY A 48 -1.20 -0.65 -14.61
CA GLY A 48 -1.61 -0.99 -13.25
C GLY A 48 -0.90 -0.14 -12.19
N ALA A 49 0.40 0.07 -12.35
CA ALA A 49 1.19 0.93 -11.48
C ALA A 49 0.74 2.40 -11.51
N ALA A 50 0.46 2.94 -12.70
CA ALA A 50 -0.08 4.30 -12.83
C ALA A 50 -1.45 4.42 -12.14
N ALA A 51 -2.36 3.48 -12.38
CA ALA A 51 -3.68 3.47 -11.74
C ALA A 51 -3.59 3.33 -10.20
N ALA A 52 -2.69 2.49 -9.70
CA ALA A 52 -2.46 2.35 -8.27
C ALA A 52 -1.91 3.64 -7.64
N ALA A 53 -1.04 4.38 -8.35
CA ALA A 53 -0.54 5.67 -7.89
C ALA A 53 -1.65 6.73 -7.78
N ASP A 54 -2.51 6.82 -8.80
CA ASP A 54 -3.66 7.74 -8.80
C ASP A 54 -4.65 7.42 -7.67
N GLN A 55 -4.91 6.12 -7.46
CA GLN A 55 -5.74 5.66 -6.35
C GLN A 55 -5.10 6.02 -5.00
N LEU A 56 -3.80 5.73 -4.81
CA LEU A 56 -3.08 6.05 -3.57
C LEU A 56 -3.12 7.55 -3.26
N ALA A 57 -2.90 8.42 -4.26
CA ALA A 57 -2.96 9.86 -4.08
C ALA A 57 -4.35 10.33 -3.60
N THR A 58 -5.41 9.78 -4.20
CA THR A 58 -6.80 10.08 -3.81
C THR A 58 -7.07 9.65 -2.38
N GLU A 59 -6.61 8.47 -2.00
CA GLU A 59 -6.79 7.90 -0.66
C GLU A 59 -6.06 8.72 0.41
N ILE A 60 -4.81 9.10 0.16
CA ILE A 60 -4.02 9.95 1.07
C ILE A 60 -4.72 11.30 1.24
N ALA A 61 -5.13 11.95 0.15
CA ALA A 61 -5.83 13.23 0.21
C ALA A 61 -7.13 13.14 1.04
N SER A 62 -7.89 12.05 0.90
CA SER A 62 -9.09 11.81 1.71
C SER A 62 -8.78 11.59 3.19
N ALA A 63 -7.70 10.86 3.50
CA ALA A 63 -7.29 10.58 4.87
C ALA A 63 -6.79 11.85 5.58
N LEU A 64 -6.03 12.70 4.88
CA LEU A 64 -5.57 13.98 5.44
C LEU A 64 -6.75 14.91 5.75
N ARG A 65 -7.75 15.01 4.86
CA ARG A 65 -8.96 15.81 5.12
C ARG A 65 -9.70 15.33 6.36
N ARG A 66 -9.98 14.02 6.49
CA ARG A 66 -10.63 13.47 7.68
C ARG A 66 -9.88 13.80 8.97
N ARG A 67 -8.55 13.68 8.97
CA ARG A 67 -7.73 14.02 10.14
C ARG A 67 -7.76 15.50 10.50
N GLN A 68 -7.88 16.39 9.50
CA GLN A 68 -8.01 17.83 9.73
C GLN A 68 -9.37 18.18 10.33
N GLU A 69 -10.45 17.55 9.84
CA GLU A 69 -11.81 17.71 10.36
C GLU A 69 -11.88 17.22 11.82
N GLU A 70 -11.38 16.01 12.11
CA GLU A 70 -11.31 15.45 13.47
C GLU A 70 -10.51 16.35 14.43
N ALA A 71 -9.41 16.95 13.97
CA ALA A 71 -8.60 17.85 14.80
C ALA A 71 -9.30 19.19 15.05
N ALA A 72 -10.09 19.69 14.11
CA ALA A 72 -10.86 20.93 14.25
C ALA A 72 -12.04 20.76 15.21
N ASP A 73 -12.70 19.60 15.21
CA ASP A 73 -13.83 19.31 16.11
C ASP A 73 -13.41 19.15 17.59
N LEU A 74 -12.13 18.93 17.85
CA LEU A 74 -11.56 18.79 19.20
C LEU A 74 -10.99 20.10 19.79
N ALA A 75 -10.93 21.18 19.00
CA ALA A 75 -10.35 22.47 19.37
C ALA A 75 -11.42 23.48 19.82
#